data_AF-A0A6J1CZF3-F1
#
_entry.id   AF-A0A6J1CZF3-F1
#
_cell.length_a   1.000
_cell.length_b   1.000
_cell.length_c   1.000
_cell.angle_alpha   90.00
_cell.angle_beta   90.00
_cell.angle_gamma   90.00
#
_symmetry.space_group_name_H-M   'P 1'
#
loop_
_entity.id
_entity.type
_entity.pdbx_description
1 polymer ?
#
loop_
_entity_poly.entity_id
_entity_poly.type
_entity_poly.pdbx_seq_one_letter_code
_entity_poly.pdbx_strand_id
1 'polypeptide(L)'
;MGTKRKQADLGDERNNISPSPMFNEDSACADDAILSTNSEVNVVFTFLVYDYLRDKYLAVQDGKIRRFHAPKTEWGFEKLISLDNFSNPSNGFLVDDCCAFGVDIIVMKCDGKGERATIGGWLYPKGCPKATTDFLSLYLGLDSLKDLPKGSQVYIEWEMSVLSQFGVGHNKKTAHNRWLSSGGEYEDSWGVPRFMSLSDLMEPTKGFIYNDTLIVEAKINVVSTLKEF
;
A
#
# COMPACT_ATOMS: atom_id res chain seq x y z
N MET A 1 -56.35 69.09 19.34
CA MET A 1 -56.12 68.21 20.51
C MET A 1 -57.42 67.46 20.80
N GLY A 2 -57.35 66.14 20.92
CA GLY A 2 -58.50 65.21 21.09
C GLY A 2 -59.00 64.64 19.76
N THR A 3 -59.34 63.36 19.55
CA THR A 3 -59.42 62.16 20.40
C THR A 3 -59.47 60.94 19.47
N LYS A 4 -58.96 59.78 19.91
CA LYS A 4 -58.92 58.47 19.20
C LYS A 4 -60.29 57.94 18.73
N ARG A 5 -60.32 57.17 17.63
CA ARG A 5 -60.82 55.76 17.56
C ARG A 5 -60.54 55.09 16.20
N LYS A 6 -60.32 53.77 16.26
CA LYS A 6 -60.01 52.79 15.19
C LYS A 6 -61.25 52.37 14.39
N GLN A 7 -61.06 52.06 13.10
CA GLN A 7 -61.58 50.90 12.33
C GLN A 7 -60.83 50.88 10.99
N ALA A 8 -59.93 49.93 10.71
CA ALA A 8 -60.16 48.59 10.16
C ALA A 8 -60.72 48.63 8.73
N ASP A 9 -59.85 48.42 7.74
CA ASP A 9 -60.23 48.11 6.36
C ASP A 9 -59.32 47.00 5.79
N LEU A 10 -59.91 46.29 4.85
CA LEU A 10 -59.72 44.91 4.43
C LEU A 10 -58.50 44.70 3.52
N GLY A 11 -57.82 43.57 3.70
CA GLY A 11 -56.89 42.99 2.74
C GLY A 11 -57.11 41.48 2.73
N ASP A 12 -57.75 40.98 1.67
CA ASP A 12 -57.90 39.56 1.34
C ASP A 12 -56.68 39.12 0.53
N GLU A 13 -55.94 38.11 0.98
CA GLU A 13 -55.24 37.24 0.04
C GLU A 13 -55.11 35.81 0.60
N ARG A 14 -55.57 34.90 -0.25
CA ARG A 14 -55.87 33.49 -0.02
C ARG A 14 -54.61 32.65 0.20
N ASN A 15 -54.79 31.62 1.04
CA ASN A 15 -54.16 30.30 1.01
C ASN A 15 -52.63 30.22 0.86
N ASN A 16 -51.95 29.84 1.95
CA ASN A 16 -50.86 28.86 1.88
C ASN A 16 -50.71 28.12 3.21
N ILE A 17 -51.42 26.98 3.32
CA ILE A 17 -51.02 25.89 4.21
C ILE A 17 -49.95 25.11 3.44
N SER A 18 -48.68 25.29 3.81
CA SER A 18 -47.62 24.38 3.39
C SER A 18 -47.54 23.20 4.37
N PRO A 19 -47.48 21.96 3.87
CA PRO A 19 -47.29 20.79 4.72
C PRO A 19 -45.83 20.78 5.22
N SER A 20 -45.61 20.38 6.47
CA SER A 20 -44.29 20.01 6.94
C SER A 20 -43.78 18.78 6.16
N PRO A 21 -42.54 18.75 5.66
CA PRO A 21 -41.80 17.51 5.43
C PRO A 21 -40.70 17.42 6.49
N MET A 22 -40.77 16.41 7.37
CA MET A 22 -40.03 15.15 7.23
C MET A 22 -38.52 15.37 7.24
N PHE A 23 -37.91 14.96 8.35
CA PHE A 23 -36.48 14.75 8.48
C PHE A 23 -35.98 13.93 7.28
N ASN A 24 -35.22 14.56 6.39
CA ASN A 24 -34.40 13.82 5.44
C ASN A 24 -33.08 13.49 6.13
N GLU A 25 -32.94 12.22 6.51
CA GLU A 25 -31.64 11.58 6.74
C GLU A 25 -30.94 11.39 5.38
N ASP A 26 -30.48 12.48 4.78
CA ASP A 26 -29.62 12.40 3.60
C ASP A 26 -28.17 12.26 4.06
N SER A 27 -27.73 10.99 4.10
CA SER A 27 -26.38 10.50 3.82
C SER A 27 -25.27 11.55 3.75
N ALA A 28 -24.72 11.91 4.92
CA ALA A 28 -23.39 12.50 5.00
C ALA A 28 -22.35 11.40 4.66
N CYS A 29 -21.99 11.30 3.38
CA CYS A 29 -20.75 10.65 2.99
C CYS A 29 -19.63 11.53 3.56
N ALA A 30 -19.00 11.06 4.64
CA ALA A 30 -17.89 11.74 5.27
C ALA A 30 -16.72 11.84 4.29
N ASP A 31 -16.52 13.05 3.77
CA ASP A 31 -15.26 13.46 3.17
C ASP A 31 -14.16 13.47 4.26
N ASP A 32 -12.99 12.95 3.91
CA ASP A 32 -11.70 13.11 4.60
C ASP A 32 -11.53 12.60 6.05
N ALA A 33 -12.10 11.44 6.37
CA ALA A 33 -11.65 10.64 7.53
C ALA A 33 -10.58 9.62 7.12
N ILE A 34 -9.34 10.06 6.89
CA ILE A 34 -8.19 9.16 6.92
C ILE A 34 -8.07 8.63 8.36
N LEU A 35 -8.54 7.40 8.56
CA LEU A 35 -8.37 6.54 9.73
C LEU A 35 -8.77 7.18 11.07
N SER A 36 -10.08 7.16 11.36
CA SER A 36 -10.53 7.20 12.76
C SER A 36 -9.88 6.03 13.52
N THR A 37 -9.49 6.21 14.77
CA THR A 37 -8.63 5.30 15.54
C THR A 37 -9.22 3.90 15.83
N ASN A 38 -10.43 3.61 15.34
CA ASN A 38 -11.08 2.29 15.35
C ASN A 38 -11.41 1.76 13.93
N SER A 39 -10.79 2.31 12.88
CA SER A 39 -11.08 1.93 11.49
C SER A 39 -10.56 0.52 11.19
N GLU A 40 -11.46 -0.34 10.73
CA GLU A 40 -11.11 -1.64 10.15
C GLU A 40 -10.99 -1.49 8.63
N VAL A 41 -9.96 -2.06 8.04
CA VAL A 41 -9.77 -2.09 6.58
C VAL A 41 -9.82 -3.53 6.11
N ASN A 42 -10.72 -3.82 5.19
CA ASN A 42 -10.84 -5.14 4.58
C ASN A 42 -10.05 -5.16 3.28
N VAL A 43 -9.15 -6.13 3.15
CA VAL A 43 -8.20 -6.21 2.03
C VAL A 43 -8.17 -7.62 1.49
N VAL A 44 -8.15 -7.78 0.18
CA VAL A 44 -7.73 -9.02 -0.48
C VAL A 44 -6.34 -8.76 -1.05
N PHE A 45 -5.37 -9.62 -0.76
CA PHE A 45 -4.06 -9.52 -1.37
C PHE A 45 -3.68 -10.81 -2.11
N THR A 46 -2.92 -10.64 -3.19
CA THR A 46 -2.32 -11.70 -3.97
C THR A 46 -0.82 -11.46 -4.02
N PHE A 47 -0.02 -12.40 -3.52
CA PHE A 47 1.42 -12.34 -3.69
C PHE A 47 1.79 -12.80 -5.09
N LEU A 48 2.77 -12.12 -5.68
CA LEU A 48 3.24 -12.34 -7.03
C LEU A 48 4.73 -12.68 -6.99
N VAL A 49 5.12 -13.77 -7.64
CA VAL A 49 6.53 -14.12 -7.89
C VAL A 49 6.70 -14.33 -9.38
N TYR A 50 7.60 -13.58 -10.01
CA TYR A 50 7.79 -13.64 -11.45
C TYR A 50 8.58 -14.89 -11.84
N ASP A 51 8.10 -15.57 -12.88
CA ASP A 51 8.74 -16.71 -13.49
C ASP A 51 9.37 -16.26 -14.82
N TYR A 52 10.68 -16.07 -14.79
CA TYR A 52 11.45 -15.57 -15.93
C TYR A 52 11.47 -16.56 -17.10
N LEU A 53 11.25 -17.86 -16.86
CA LEU A 53 11.26 -18.86 -17.93
C LEU A 53 9.95 -18.88 -18.71
N ARG A 54 8.85 -18.57 -18.03
CA ARG A 54 7.50 -18.61 -18.61
C ARG A 54 6.92 -17.22 -18.88
N ASP A 55 7.67 -16.17 -18.57
CA ASP A 55 7.29 -14.75 -18.74
C ASP A 55 5.91 -14.46 -18.14
N LYS A 56 5.72 -14.85 -16.88
CA LYS A 56 4.45 -14.66 -16.17
C LYS A 56 4.65 -14.63 -14.66
N TYR A 57 3.68 -14.09 -13.94
CA TYR A 57 3.64 -14.19 -12.49
C TYR A 57 2.98 -15.47 -12.02
N LEU A 58 3.60 -16.14 -11.06
CA LEU A 58 2.92 -17.03 -10.13
C LEU A 58 2.15 -16.16 -9.14
N ALA A 59 0.83 -16.24 -9.17
CA ALA A 59 -0.08 -15.54 -8.27
C ALA A 59 -0.54 -16.47 -7.15
N VAL A 60 -0.31 -16.07 -5.90
CA VAL A 60 -0.67 -16.84 -4.70
C VAL A 60 -1.62 -16.03 -3.82
N GLN A 61 -2.84 -16.54 -3.68
CA GLN A 61 -3.89 -16.00 -2.82
C GLN A 61 -4.73 -17.15 -2.26
N ASP A 62 -5.42 -16.93 -1.14
CA ASP A 62 -6.37 -17.91 -0.58
C ASP A 62 -7.83 -17.49 -0.71
N GLY A 63 -8.09 -16.42 -1.48
CA GLY A 63 -9.44 -15.89 -1.74
C GLY A 63 -10.12 -15.31 -0.50
N LYS A 64 -9.41 -15.11 0.60
CA LYS A 64 -9.98 -14.59 1.85
C LYS A 64 -9.83 -13.10 1.94
N ILE A 65 -10.89 -12.45 2.40
CA ILE A 65 -10.84 -11.07 2.84
C ILE A 65 -10.09 -11.03 4.18
N ARG A 66 -9.09 -10.17 4.26
CA ARG A 66 -8.23 -9.96 5.42
C ARG A 66 -8.61 -8.66 6.09
N ARG A 67 -9.01 -8.79 7.35
CA ARG A 67 -9.36 -7.64 8.16
C ARG A 67 -8.12 -7.12 8.86
N PHE A 68 -7.75 -5.88 8.55
CA PHE A 68 -6.72 -5.12 9.22
C PHE A 68 -7.38 -4.19 10.23
N HIS A 69 -6.89 -4.20 11.46
CA HIS A 69 -7.30 -3.30 12.54
C HIS A 69 -6.16 -3.20 13.55
N ALA A 70 -6.19 -2.27 14.50
CA ALA A 70 -5.09 -2.04 15.43
C ALA A 70 -4.55 -3.33 16.11
N PRO A 71 -5.39 -4.29 16.54
CA PRO A 71 -4.90 -5.58 17.08
C PRO A 71 -4.33 -6.60 16.06
N LYS A 72 -4.50 -6.38 14.75
CA LYS A 72 -4.13 -7.33 13.68
C LYS A 72 -3.72 -6.57 12.42
N THR A 73 -2.42 -6.26 12.35
CA THR A 73 -1.81 -5.47 11.27
C THR A 73 -1.05 -6.32 10.26
N GLU A 74 -0.92 -7.63 10.49
CA GLU A 74 -0.07 -8.52 9.71
C GLU A 74 -0.82 -9.76 9.23
N TRP A 75 -0.62 -10.08 7.95
CA TRP A 75 -1.16 -11.25 7.26
C TRP A 75 -0.14 -11.75 6.22
N GLY A 76 -0.13 -13.05 5.96
CA GLY A 76 0.80 -13.62 5.00
C GLY A 76 0.59 -15.12 4.79
N PHE A 77 1.54 -15.73 4.07
CA PHE A 77 1.63 -17.16 3.86
C PHE A 77 2.94 -17.65 4.48
N GLU A 78 2.88 -18.56 5.45
CA GLU A 78 4.08 -19.14 6.06
C GLU A 78 4.94 -19.92 5.05
N LYS A 79 4.29 -20.51 4.03
CA LYS A 79 4.94 -21.30 2.97
C LYS A 79 4.39 -20.88 1.61
N LEU A 80 4.93 -19.80 1.06
CA LEU A 80 4.53 -19.31 -0.26
C LEU A 80 5.05 -20.23 -1.39
N ILE A 81 6.36 -20.45 -1.41
CA ILE A 81 7.08 -21.33 -2.33
C ILE A 81 8.14 -22.07 -1.50
N SER A 82 8.32 -23.37 -1.69
CA SER A 82 9.42 -24.08 -1.01
C SER A 82 10.77 -23.58 -1.52
N LEU A 83 11.78 -23.57 -0.66
CA LEU A 83 13.13 -23.14 -1.04
C LEU A 83 13.68 -23.96 -2.22
N ASP A 84 13.44 -25.27 -2.23
CA ASP A 84 13.83 -26.15 -3.34
C ASP A 84 13.19 -25.71 -4.67
N ASN A 85 11.92 -25.30 -4.65
CA ASN A 85 11.26 -24.84 -5.86
C ASN A 85 11.71 -23.43 -6.25
N PHE A 86 11.92 -22.55 -5.28
CA PHE A 86 12.38 -21.18 -5.52
C PHE A 86 13.79 -21.14 -6.13
N SER A 87 14.70 -21.95 -5.60
CA SER A 87 16.11 -22.00 -6.02
C SER A 87 16.38 -22.92 -7.22
N ASN A 88 15.44 -23.80 -7.58
CA ASN A 88 15.60 -24.66 -8.76
C ASN A 88 15.59 -23.81 -10.05
N PRO A 89 16.69 -23.79 -10.82
CA PRO A 89 16.78 -23.00 -12.04
C PRO A 89 15.71 -23.34 -13.08
N SER A 90 15.16 -24.56 -13.06
CA SER A 90 14.11 -25.01 -13.99
C SER A 90 12.73 -24.40 -13.70
N ASN A 91 12.56 -23.77 -12.54
CA ASN A 91 11.31 -23.12 -12.15
C ASN A 91 11.29 -21.62 -12.49
N GLY A 92 12.45 -20.98 -12.67
CA GLY A 92 12.53 -19.61 -13.19
C GLY A 92 12.24 -18.49 -12.20
N PHE A 93 12.08 -18.79 -10.91
CA PHE A 93 11.78 -17.76 -9.87
C PHE A 93 13.02 -16.97 -9.43
N LEU A 94 14.20 -17.55 -9.57
CA LEU A 94 15.49 -16.93 -9.27
C LEU A 94 16.43 -17.15 -10.46
N VAL A 95 16.68 -16.09 -11.23
CA VAL A 95 17.56 -16.12 -12.41
C VAL A 95 18.62 -15.04 -12.25
N ASP A 96 19.90 -15.39 -12.43
CA ASP A 96 21.03 -14.47 -12.23
C ASP A 96 21.00 -13.74 -10.87
N ASP A 97 20.64 -14.49 -9.82
CA ASP A 97 20.44 -13.98 -8.46
C ASP A 97 19.36 -12.90 -8.35
N CYS A 98 18.50 -12.76 -9.35
CA CYS A 98 17.40 -11.82 -9.38
C CYS A 98 16.07 -12.54 -9.19
N CYS A 99 15.30 -12.09 -8.21
CA CYS A 99 13.90 -12.47 -8.03
C CYS A 99 13.04 -11.21 -8.17
N ALA A 100 12.09 -11.22 -9.10
CA ALA A 100 11.05 -10.20 -9.15
C ALA A 100 9.82 -10.68 -8.39
N PHE A 101 9.32 -9.84 -7.49
CA PHE A 101 8.20 -10.16 -6.63
C PHE A 101 7.25 -8.97 -6.52
N GLY A 102 6.08 -9.21 -5.96
CA GLY A 102 5.13 -8.15 -5.70
C GLY A 102 3.95 -8.61 -4.87
N VAL A 103 3.08 -7.65 -4.57
CA VAL A 103 1.80 -7.88 -3.96
C VAL A 103 0.78 -7.01 -4.69
N ASP A 104 -0.30 -7.65 -5.09
CA ASP A 104 -1.47 -6.98 -5.59
C ASP A 104 -2.51 -6.91 -4.47
N ILE A 105 -2.97 -5.70 -4.18
CA ILE A 105 -3.79 -5.36 -3.01
C ILE A 105 -5.10 -4.79 -3.52
N ILE A 106 -6.22 -5.32 -3.03
CA ILE A 106 -7.55 -4.79 -3.28
C ILE A 106 -8.16 -4.38 -1.95
N VAL A 107 -8.31 -3.07 -1.75
CA VAL A 107 -8.96 -2.50 -0.57
C VAL A 107 -10.47 -2.47 -0.81
N MET A 108 -11.22 -3.17 0.02
CA MET A 108 -12.67 -3.29 -0.11
C MET A 108 -13.37 -2.08 0.50
N LYS A 109 -14.21 -1.41 -0.29
CA LYS A 109 -15.07 -0.30 0.17
C LYS A 109 -16.45 -0.79 0.62
N CYS A 110 -17.16 0.06 1.34
CA CYS A 110 -18.52 -0.21 1.83
C CYS A 110 -19.56 -0.42 0.72
N ASP A 111 -19.32 0.13 -0.48
CA ASP A 111 -20.18 -0.05 -1.65
C ASP A 111 -19.94 -1.39 -2.38
N GLY A 112 -19.05 -2.24 -1.85
CA GLY A 112 -18.66 -3.52 -2.43
C GLY A 112 -17.64 -3.42 -3.56
N LYS A 113 -17.22 -2.21 -3.94
CA LYS A 113 -16.15 -2.01 -4.94
C LYS A 113 -14.78 -2.09 -4.27
N GLY A 114 -13.81 -2.65 -4.98
CA GLY A 114 -12.42 -2.71 -4.54
C GLY A 114 -11.56 -1.65 -5.24
N GLU A 115 -10.67 -1.00 -4.51
CA GLU A 115 -9.57 -0.22 -5.09
C GLU A 115 -8.30 -1.05 -5.14
N ARG A 116 -7.71 -1.15 -6.32
CA ARG A 116 -6.54 -1.99 -6.56
C ARG A 116 -5.27 -1.17 -6.53
N ALA A 117 -4.24 -1.69 -5.86
CA ALA A 117 -2.89 -1.18 -5.88
C ALA A 117 -1.92 -2.35 -5.99
N THR A 118 -0.98 -2.28 -6.92
CA THR A 118 0.05 -3.29 -7.14
C THR A 118 1.41 -2.70 -6.80
N ILE A 119 2.09 -3.35 -5.86
CA ILE A 119 3.44 -3.02 -5.42
C ILE A 119 4.35 -4.13 -5.94
N GLY A 120 5.41 -3.79 -6.63
CA GLY A 120 6.37 -4.72 -7.19
C GLY A 120 7.79 -4.39 -6.77
N GLY A 121 8.73 -5.29 -7.01
CA GLY A 121 10.11 -5.09 -6.64
C GLY A 121 11.04 -6.17 -7.16
N TRP A 122 12.33 -5.95 -6.89
CA TRP A 122 13.39 -6.92 -7.14
C TRP A 122 14.20 -7.17 -5.88
N LEU A 123 14.53 -8.44 -5.68
CA LEU A 123 15.39 -8.94 -4.61
C LEU A 123 16.63 -9.56 -5.26
N TYR A 124 17.81 -9.14 -4.80
CA TYR A 124 19.08 -9.75 -5.15
C TYR A 124 19.76 -10.29 -3.89
N PRO A 125 19.56 -11.58 -3.54
CA PRO A 125 20.03 -12.15 -2.28
C PRO A 125 21.55 -12.11 -2.07
N LYS A 126 22.32 -12.21 -3.15
CA LYS A 126 23.80 -12.15 -3.19
C LYS A 126 24.29 -10.87 -3.88
N GLY A 127 23.38 -9.93 -4.12
CA GLY A 127 23.67 -8.60 -4.65
C GLY A 127 23.47 -8.44 -6.14
N CYS A 128 23.17 -7.20 -6.52
CA CYS A 128 22.88 -6.84 -7.90
C CYS A 128 24.16 -6.85 -8.75
N PRO A 129 24.25 -7.68 -9.81
CA PRO A 129 25.44 -7.73 -10.68
C PRO A 129 25.79 -6.39 -11.32
N LYS A 130 24.80 -5.50 -11.50
CA LYS A 130 24.99 -4.16 -12.09
C LYS A 130 25.51 -3.12 -11.08
N ALA A 131 25.42 -3.40 -9.78
CA ALA A 131 25.82 -2.47 -8.72
C ALA A 131 26.96 -3.03 -7.87
N THR A 132 26.71 -4.05 -7.05
CA THR A 132 27.67 -4.68 -6.13
C THR A 132 27.25 -6.10 -5.78
N THR A 133 28.19 -7.03 -5.63
CA THR A 133 27.93 -8.45 -5.33
C THR A 133 28.13 -8.84 -3.86
N ASP A 134 28.32 -7.86 -2.96
CA ASP A 134 28.63 -8.06 -1.55
C ASP A 134 27.57 -7.46 -0.60
N PHE A 135 26.45 -7.02 -1.15
CA PHE A 135 25.30 -6.48 -0.41
C PHE A 135 24.02 -7.17 -0.84
N LEU A 136 23.12 -7.42 0.09
CA LEU A 136 21.70 -7.63 -0.22
C LEU A 136 21.18 -6.35 -0.91
N SER A 137 20.64 -6.49 -2.11
CA SER A 137 20.01 -5.37 -2.83
C SER A 137 18.49 -5.57 -2.88
N LEU A 138 17.76 -4.51 -2.54
CA LEU A 138 16.31 -4.51 -2.50
C LEU A 138 15.78 -3.32 -3.28
N TYR A 139 14.78 -3.59 -4.12
CA TYR A 139 14.08 -2.60 -4.93
C TYR A 139 12.57 -2.76 -4.74
N LEU A 140 11.87 -1.64 -4.66
CA LEU A 140 10.43 -1.52 -4.49
C LEU A 140 9.92 -0.45 -5.47
N GLY A 141 8.75 -0.67 -6.05
CA GLY A 141 8.07 0.27 -6.93
C GLY A 141 6.56 0.09 -6.86
N LEU A 142 5.83 1.13 -7.24
CA LEU A 142 4.37 1.10 -7.34
C LEU A 142 4.00 0.95 -8.82
N ASP A 143 3.50 -0.23 -9.20
CA ASP A 143 3.21 -0.54 -10.60
C ASP A 143 1.92 0.14 -11.08
N SER A 144 0.96 0.34 -10.18
CA SER A 144 -0.31 1.03 -10.44
C SER A 144 -0.16 2.50 -10.82
N LEU A 145 1.05 3.08 -10.76
CA LEU A 145 1.31 4.42 -11.31
C LEU A 145 1.03 4.50 -12.81
N LYS A 146 1.15 3.40 -13.54
CA LYS A 146 0.88 3.33 -14.98
C LYS A 146 -0.58 3.57 -15.33
N ASP A 147 -1.48 3.30 -14.39
CA ASP A 147 -2.93 3.43 -14.57
C ASP A 147 -3.43 4.85 -14.27
N LEU A 148 -2.54 5.76 -13.82
CA LEU A 148 -2.91 7.12 -13.49
C LEU A 148 -3.16 7.97 -14.74
N PRO A 149 -4.09 8.94 -14.69
CA PRO A 149 -4.27 9.91 -15.76
C PRO A 149 -2.96 10.63 -16.08
N LYS A 150 -2.70 10.90 -17.37
CA LYS A 150 -1.55 11.71 -17.78
C LYS A 150 -1.55 13.07 -17.07
N GLY A 151 -0.38 13.49 -16.60
CA GLY A 151 -0.22 14.72 -15.80
C GLY A 151 -0.48 14.52 -14.30
N SER A 152 -0.90 13.34 -13.86
CA SER A 152 -0.96 13.03 -12.44
C SER A 152 0.46 13.01 -11.85
N GLN A 153 0.66 13.75 -10.78
CA GLN A 153 1.85 13.65 -9.95
C GLN A 153 1.49 12.92 -8.66
N VAL A 154 2.28 11.89 -8.34
CA VAL A 154 2.15 11.13 -7.09
C VAL A 154 3.45 11.21 -6.35
N TYR A 155 3.37 11.66 -5.11
CA TYR A 155 4.48 11.56 -4.19
C TYR A 155 4.43 10.20 -3.48
N ILE A 156 5.56 9.51 -3.48
CA ILE A 156 5.70 8.23 -2.79
C ILE A 156 6.85 8.36 -1.81
N GLU A 157 6.54 8.08 -0.56
CA GLU A 157 7.53 7.88 0.49
C GLU A 157 7.45 6.44 0.95
N TRP A 158 8.60 5.79 1.10
CA TRP A 158 8.62 4.41 1.55
C TRP A 158 9.78 4.14 2.48
N GLU A 159 9.57 3.14 3.32
CA GLU A 159 10.54 2.59 4.25
C GLU A 159 10.66 1.09 3.99
N MET A 160 11.90 0.60 3.85
CA MET A 160 12.18 -0.83 3.83
C MET A 160 13.09 -1.18 5.00
N SER A 161 12.79 -2.26 5.69
CA SER A 161 13.55 -2.72 6.85
C SER A 161 13.85 -4.21 6.76
N VAL A 162 15.08 -4.60 7.04
CA VAL A 162 15.42 -5.98 7.40
C VAL A 162 15.39 -6.08 8.92
N LEU A 163 14.55 -6.97 9.43
CA LEU A 163 14.29 -7.11 10.87
C LEU A 163 15.18 -8.21 11.47
N SER A 164 15.83 -7.91 12.59
CA SER A 164 16.46 -8.91 13.43
C SER A 164 15.38 -9.68 14.19
N GLN A 165 15.60 -10.98 14.27
CA GLN A 165 14.75 -11.93 14.96
C GLN A 165 15.19 -12.10 16.44
N PHE A 166 16.28 -11.43 16.84
CA PHE A 166 16.82 -11.45 18.21
C PHE A 166 16.65 -10.11 18.93
N GLY A 167 16.52 -10.17 20.26
CA GLY A 167 16.46 -9.01 21.16
C GLY A 167 15.05 -8.49 21.46
N VAL A 168 14.91 -7.74 22.57
CA VAL A 168 13.67 -7.05 22.92
C VAL A 168 13.57 -5.79 22.06
N GLY A 169 12.62 -5.76 21.12
CA GLY A 169 12.37 -4.59 20.26
C GLY A 169 12.93 -4.65 18.84
N HIS A 170 13.18 -5.84 18.28
CA HIS A 170 13.60 -6.07 16.87
C HIS A 170 14.63 -5.05 16.36
N ASN A 171 15.92 -5.29 16.59
CA ASN A 171 16.96 -4.49 15.92
C ASN A 171 16.70 -4.53 14.41
N LYS A 172 16.50 -3.39 13.74
CA LYS A 172 16.21 -3.36 12.31
C LYS A 172 17.23 -2.52 11.56
N LYS A 173 17.61 -2.97 10.38
CA LYS A 173 18.32 -2.15 9.40
C LYS A 173 17.27 -1.57 8.47
N THR A 174 17.06 -0.27 8.58
CA THR A 174 16.08 0.46 7.79
C THR A 174 16.77 1.28 6.72
N ALA A 175 16.21 1.27 5.51
CA ALA A 175 16.48 2.27 4.50
C ALA A 175 15.19 3.01 4.18
N HIS A 176 15.33 4.30 3.90
CA HIS A 176 14.24 5.20 3.60
C HIS A 176 14.51 5.87 2.27
N ASN A 177 13.49 6.02 1.44
CA ASN A 177 13.60 6.78 0.21
C ASN A 177 12.29 7.54 -0.09
N ARG A 178 12.42 8.55 -0.94
CA ARG A 178 11.36 9.45 -1.35
C ARG A 178 11.56 9.79 -2.82
N TRP A 179 10.51 9.69 -3.61
CA TRP A 179 10.52 10.23 -4.97
C TRP A 179 9.16 10.83 -5.34
N LEU A 180 9.19 11.73 -6.33
CA LEU A 180 8.01 12.25 -6.99
C LEU A 180 7.91 11.55 -8.35
N SER A 181 6.81 10.87 -8.62
CA SER A 181 6.56 10.28 -9.94
C SER A 181 5.53 11.10 -10.69
N SER A 182 5.88 11.48 -11.93
CA SER A 182 4.94 12.01 -12.91
C SER A 182 4.46 10.87 -13.79
N GLY A 183 3.15 10.75 -14.00
CA GLY A 183 2.56 9.73 -14.86
C GLY A 183 3.15 9.78 -16.27
N GLY A 184 4.01 8.80 -16.58
CA GLY A 184 4.69 8.69 -17.88
C GLY A 184 6.21 8.86 -17.86
N GLU A 185 6.84 9.17 -16.71
CA GLU A 185 8.29 9.35 -16.60
C GLU A 185 8.92 8.39 -15.56
N TYR A 186 9.99 7.73 -15.97
CA TYR A 186 10.70 6.68 -15.24
C TYR A 186 11.91 7.33 -14.54
N GLU A 187 11.78 7.71 -13.26
CA GLU A 187 12.94 8.17 -12.48
C GLU A 187 13.63 7.01 -11.74
N ASP A 188 14.95 6.97 -11.90
CA ASP A 188 15.91 5.88 -11.66
C ASP A 188 16.23 5.57 -10.18
N SER A 189 15.25 5.51 -9.27
CA SER A 189 15.56 5.24 -7.85
C SER A 189 14.56 4.35 -7.12
N TRP A 190 14.21 3.21 -7.71
CA TRP A 190 13.34 2.20 -7.08
C TRP A 190 13.98 1.38 -5.96
N GLY A 191 15.13 1.72 -5.39
CA GLY A 191 15.72 0.84 -4.37
C GLY A 191 17.03 1.28 -3.76
N VAL A 192 17.60 0.38 -2.95
CA VAL A 192 18.87 0.60 -2.25
C VAL A 192 19.83 -0.52 -2.67
N PRO A 193 20.71 -0.28 -3.65
CA PRO A 193 21.62 -1.31 -4.16
C PRO A 193 22.55 -1.86 -3.08
N ARG A 194 22.91 -1.04 -2.08
CA ARG A 194 23.77 -1.41 -0.94
C ARG A 194 22.99 -1.40 0.36
N PHE A 195 21.88 -2.14 0.43
CA PHE A 195 20.95 -2.09 1.57
C PHE A 195 21.60 -2.62 2.87
N MET A 196 22.16 -3.84 2.81
CA MET A 196 22.83 -4.49 3.93
C MET A 196 23.99 -5.33 3.40
N SER A 197 25.18 -5.22 4.00
CA SER A 197 26.30 -6.07 3.57
C SER A 197 25.99 -7.54 3.87
N LEU A 198 26.42 -8.44 2.99
CA LEU A 198 26.23 -9.87 3.23
C LEU A 198 27.00 -10.34 4.47
N SER A 199 28.12 -9.70 4.80
CA SER A 199 28.85 -9.95 6.06
C SER A 199 27.98 -9.69 7.29
N ASP A 200 27.23 -8.59 7.29
CA ASP A 200 26.37 -8.20 8.40
C ASP A 200 25.10 -9.03 8.44
N LEU A 201 24.53 -9.34 7.26
CA LEU A 201 23.34 -10.17 7.13
C LEU A 201 23.59 -11.59 7.67
N MET A 202 24.75 -12.16 7.35
CA MET A 202 25.12 -13.54 7.67
C MET A 202 25.76 -13.70 9.06
N GLU A 203 26.03 -12.59 9.76
CA GLU A 203 26.59 -12.60 11.12
C GLU A 203 25.56 -13.17 12.12
N PRO A 204 25.76 -14.39 12.67
CA PRO A 204 24.73 -15.07 13.45
C PRO A 204 24.32 -14.29 14.69
N THR A 205 25.25 -13.53 15.28
CA THR A 205 25.01 -12.72 16.49
C THR A 205 24.08 -11.53 16.24
N LYS A 206 23.95 -11.07 14.98
CA LYS A 206 23.05 -9.96 14.60
C LYS A 206 21.59 -10.42 14.42
N GLY A 207 21.36 -11.71 14.16
CA GLY A 207 20.02 -12.32 14.16
C GLY A 207 19.13 -11.92 12.98
N PHE A 208 19.67 -11.35 11.90
CA PHE A 208 18.88 -11.02 10.71
C PHE A 208 18.41 -12.27 9.96
N ILE A 209 19.26 -13.28 9.90
CA ILE A 209 18.91 -14.63 9.44
C ILE A 209 18.79 -15.55 10.66
N TYR A 210 17.64 -16.19 10.80
CA TYR A 210 17.39 -17.22 11.81
C TYR A 210 16.53 -18.32 11.18
N ASN A 211 16.90 -19.58 11.37
CA ASN A 211 16.23 -20.73 10.75
C ASN A 211 15.98 -20.53 9.24
N ASP A 212 17.01 -20.09 8.52
CA ASP A 212 16.97 -19.84 7.06
C ASP A 212 15.87 -18.84 6.64
N THR A 213 15.46 -17.97 7.57
CA THR A 213 14.40 -16.99 7.36
C THR A 213 14.99 -15.59 7.44
N LEU A 214 14.72 -14.78 6.42
CA LEU A 214 14.93 -13.33 6.39
C LEU A 214 13.57 -12.65 6.47
N ILE A 215 13.41 -11.67 7.36
CA ILE A 215 12.19 -10.86 7.42
C ILE A 215 12.47 -9.48 6.84
N VAL A 216 11.77 -9.17 5.75
CA VAL A 216 11.77 -7.84 5.13
C VAL A 216 10.40 -7.20 5.34
N GLU A 217 10.40 -6.00 5.90
CA GLU A 217 9.22 -5.14 6.03
C GLU A 217 9.30 -4.03 4.99
N ALA A 218 8.23 -3.79 4.25
CA ALA A 218 8.09 -2.63 3.38
C ALA A 218 6.85 -1.83 3.81
N LYS A 219 7.04 -0.53 4.01
CA LYS A 219 6.00 0.44 4.35
C LYS A 219 5.94 1.48 3.25
N ILE A 220 4.77 1.67 2.67
CA ILE A 220 4.53 2.73 1.69
C ILE A 220 3.64 3.77 2.35
N ASN A 221 4.22 4.94 2.56
CA ASN A 221 3.51 6.13 3.00
C ASN A 221 3.10 6.86 1.71
N VAL A 222 1.89 6.58 1.21
CA VAL A 222 1.35 7.36 0.08
C VAL A 222 1.15 8.80 0.55
N VAL A 223 1.66 9.79 -0.19
CA VAL A 223 1.32 11.20 0.05
C VAL A 223 0.78 11.79 -1.24
N SER A 224 -0.49 12.15 -1.22
CA SER A 224 -1.22 13.04 -2.14
C SER A 224 -0.99 12.91 -3.65
N THR A 225 -2.08 12.70 -4.39
CA THR A 225 -2.19 13.21 -5.77
C THR A 225 -2.31 14.73 -5.73
N LEU A 226 -1.35 15.46 -6.29
CA LEU A 226 -1.53 16.88 -6.57
C LEU A 226 -2.44 16.99 -7.80
N LYS A 227 -3.68 17.41 -7.61
CA LYS A 227 -4.53 17.85 -8.73
C LYS A 227 -4.13 19.28 -9.06
N GLU A 228 -3.52 19.50 -10.22
CA GLU A 228 -3.48 20.84 -10.79
C GLU A 228 -4.90 21.21 -11.26
N PHE A 229 -5.39 22.36 -10.80
CA PHE A 229 -6.69 22.94 -11.15
C PHE A 229 -6.61 23.74 -12.46
#